data_AF-A0A6J6FB02-F1
#
_entry.id   AF-A0A6J6FB02-F1
#
_cell.length_a   1.000
_cell.length_b   1.000
_cell.length_c   1.000
_cell.angle_alpha   90.00
_cell.angle_beta   90.00
_cell.angle_gamma   90.00
#
_symmetry.space_group_name_H-M   'P 1'
#
loop_
_entity.id
_entity.type
_entity.pdbx_description
1 polymer ?
#
loop_
_entity_poly.entity_id
_entity_poly.type
_entity_poly.pdbx_seq_one_letter_code
_entity_poly.pdbx_strand_id
1 'polypeptide(L)'
;MMNVFQLDGSEPQLATRSRLGGRTRFYEHGPTFGEMYTEVMNKMGVKALDGLLCDFEGSRARFTSTVLQHPANRIVKAVAEPALYVVHQGTVAADGVVSIWEDAAEFQLDMDDAADPEIQAYKLEPIQAAKTVRSWVEQQAQERGFGWQGLVLKDGKGRRWRMWSDIYQTVRRFRGNESSTEERFARLRKSRSVDQYLSFFPEDRDALYELEGRLRKNTRQLLHFYGDVFRARKTAYHELPWPYKHHVSQLHNLYKDTLKAQGKKVDLEQVIRYVNGLTVEDTANMSKVHKLELRPAKKAETEAVVAGTAEESKETAQ
;
A
#
# COMPACT_ATOMS: atom_id res chain seq x y z
N MET A 1 -11.11 6.31 -8.57
CA MET A 1 -12.40 6.96 -8.84
C MET A 1 -12.81 7.70 -7.60
N MET A 2 -13.15 8.97 -7.78
CA MET A 2 -13.55 9.92 -6.78
C MET A 2 -14.87 10.53 -7.23
N ASN A 3 -15.79 10.78 -6.31
CA ASN A 3 -17.09 11.37 -6.61
C ASN A 3 -17.24 12.66 -5.82
N VAL A 4 -17.63 13.73 -6.50
CA VAL A 4 -18.16 14.93 -5.88
C VAL A 4 -19.67 14.85 -6.00
N PHE A 5 -20.40 15.16 -4.94
CA PHE A 5 -21.86 15.14 -4.97
C PHE A 5 -22.43 16.15 -3.99
N GLN A 6 -23.65 16.59 -4.26
CA GLN A 6 -24.37 17.53 -3.41
C GLN A 6 -25.85 17.16 -3.40
N LEU A 7 -26.44 17.17 -2.22
CA LEU A 7 -27.89 17.11 -2.02
C LEU A 7 -28.45 18.53 -1.90
N ASP A 8 -29.73 18.68 -2.23
CA ASP A 8 -30.44 19.95 -2.05
C ASP A 8 -30.30 20.46 -0.60
N GLY A 9 -29.91 21.72 -0.45
CA GLY A 9 -29.67 22.35 0.85
C GLY A 9 -28.44 21.88 1.63
N SER A 10 -27.53 21.12 1.01
CA SER A 10 -26.28 20.64 1.63
C SER A 10 -25.03 21.20 0.97
N GLU A 11 -23.91 21.21 1.70
CA GLU A 11 -22.59 21.50 1.12
C GLU A 11 -22.11 20.36 0.20
N PRO A 12 -21.39 20.66 -0.90
CA PRO A 12 -20.73 19.66 -1.73
C PRO A 12 -19.79 18.75 -0.93
N GLN A 13 -19.85 17.45 -1.20
CA GLN A 13 -19.02 16.45 -0.54
C GLN A 13 -18.19 15.65 -1.54
N LEU A 14 -16.98 15.29 -1.10
CA LEU A 14 -16.08 14.40 -1.81
C LEU A 14 -16.20 12.98 -1.22
N ALA A 15 -16.15 11.96 -2.07
CA ALA A 15 -16.06 10.57 -1.63
C ALA A 15 -15.18 9.72 -2.53
N THR A 16 -14.48 8.78 -1.91
CA THR A 16 -13.95 7.60 -2.62
C THR A 16 -15.08 6.59 -2.82
N ARG A 17 -14.77 5.43 -3.42
CA ARG A 17 -15.75 4.33 -3.54
C ARG A 17 -16.33 3.86 -2.20
N SER A 18 -15.56 3.96 -1.10
CA SER A 18 -15.94 3.35 0.18
C SER A 18 -15.98 4.32 1.36
N ARG A 19 -15.46 5.55 1.21
CA ARG A 19 -15.38 6.54 2.31
C ARG A 19 -15.68 7.96 1.85
N LEU A 20 -16.51 8.64 2.64
CA LEU A 20 -16.74 10.08 2.57
C LEU A 20 -15.49 10.88 2.98
N GLY A 21 -15.36 12.08 2.42
CA GLY A 21 -14.28 13.03 2.64
C GLY A 21 -12.92 12.64 2.05
N GLY A 22 -12.80 11.50 1.37
CA GLY A 22 -11.53 11.07 0.78
C GLY A 22 -10.38 10.83 1.78
N ARG A 23 -10.68 10.71 3.08
CA ARG A 23 -9.69 10.67 4.18
C ARG A 23 -8.89 9.37 4.28
N THR A 24 -9.02 8.46 3.32
CA THR A 24 -8.24 7.23 3.24
C THR A 24 -7.00 7.42 2.39
N ARG A 25 -5.93 6.71 2.73
CA ARG A 25 -4.71 6.57 1.92
C ARG A 25 -4.51 5.11 1.53
N PHE A 26 -3.82 4.88 0.42
CA PHE A 26 -3.41 3.53 0.03
C PHE A 26 -2.05 3.18 0.64
N TYR A 27 -1.06 4.04 0.49
CA TYR A 27 0.29 3.86 1.03
C TYR A 27 0.38 4.36 2.48
N GLU A 28 1.07 3.62 3.35
CA GLU A 28 1.15 3.92 4.79
C GLU A 28 1.67 5.33 5.09
N HIS A 29 2.66 5.78 4.32
CA HIS A 29 3.29 7.10 4.45
C HIS A 29 2.89 8.07 3.33
N GLY A 30 1.89 7.73 2.53
CA GLY A 30 1.41 8.56 1.41
C GLY A 30 0.29 9.53 1.82
N PRO A 31 -0.03 10.50 0.93
CA PRO A 31 -1.19 11.36 1.10
C PRO A 31 -2.50 10.58 1.02
N THR A 32 -3.55 11.13 1.61
CA THR A 32 -4.93 10.69 1.42
C THR A 32 -5.42 11.02 0.01
N PHE A 33 -6.47 10.32 -0.43
CA PHE A 33 -7.09 10.62 -1.72
C PHE A 33 -7.70 12.02 -1.74
N GLY A 34 -8.19 12.53 -0.61
CA GLY A 34 -8.68 13.90 -0.47
C GLY A 34 -7.57 14.93 -0.69
N GLU A 35 -6.42 14.76 -0.04
CA GLU A 35 -5.26 15.65 -0.22
C GLU A 35 -4.78 15.67 -1.68
N MET A 36 -4.63 14.49 -2.29
CA MET A 36 -4.27 14.39 -3.71
C MET A 36 -5.33 15.05 -4.63
N TYR A 37 -6.61 14.94 -4.29
CA TYR A 37 -7.69 15.54 -5.07
C TYR A 37 -7.65 17.07 -5.03
N THR A 38 -7.47 17.64 -3.83
CA THR A 38 -7.33 19.09 -3.63
C THR A 38 -6.11 19.64 -4.35
N GLU A 39 -4.98 18.92 -4.33
CA GLU A 39 -3.78 19.29 -5.10
C GLU A 39 -4.09 19.44 -6.60
N VAL A 40 -4.82 18.48 -7.18
CA VAL A 40 -5.17 18.53 -8.61
C VAL A 40 -6.17 19.66 -8.91
N MET A 41 -7.18 19.85 -8.05
CA MET A 41 -8.15 20.94 -8.19
C MET A 41 -7.46 22.30 -8.21
N ASN A 42 -6.56 22.55 -7.26
CA ASN A 42 -5.80 23.80 -7.19
C ASN A 42 -4.97 24.01 -8.46
N LYS A 43 -4.33 22.94 -8.98
CA LYS A 43 -3.57 23.01 -10.24
C LYS A 43 -4.46 23.34 -11.43
N MET A 44 -5.70 22.85 -11.45
CA MET A 44 -6.68 23.12 -12.50
C MET A 44 -7.36 24.50 -12.37
N GLY A 45 -7.15 25.24 -11.28
CA GLY A 45 -7.87 26.49 -11.02
C GLY A 45 -9.28 26.31 -10.45
N VAL A 46 -9.60 25.12 -9.91
CA VAL A 46 -10.87 24.85 -9.25
C VAL A 46 -10.77 25.19 -7.77
N LYS A 47 -11.42 26.29 -7.35
CA LYS A 47 -11.34 26.78 -5.96
C LYS A 47 -12.17 25.99 -4.95
N ALA A 48 -13.28 25.41 -5.38
CA ALA A 48 -14.21 24.70 -4.52
C ALA A 48 -14.82 23.49 -5.25
N LEU A 49 -15.32 22.51 -4.48
CA LEU A 49 -15.96 21.32 -5.03
C LEU A 49 -17.18 21.66 -5.90
N ASP A 50 -17.83 22.78 -5.62
CA ASP A 50 -18.97 23.27 -6.39
C ASP A 50 -18.65 23.47 -7.87
N GLY A 51 -17.43 23.93 -8.18
CA GLY A 51 -17.02 24.14 -9.57
C GLY A 51 -16.83 22.88 -10.39
N LEU A 52 -16.95 21.69 -9.76
CA LEU A 52 -16.96 20.42 -10.47
C LEU A 52 -18.37 19.90 -10.75
N LEU A 53 -19.41 20.53 -10.20
CA LEU A 53 -20.79 20.06 -10.27
C LEU A 53 -21.55 20.77 -11.39
N CYS A 54 -22.41 20.03 -12.10
CA CYS A 54 -23.33 20.58 -13.09
C CYS A 54 -24.50 21.35 -12.44
N ASP A 55 -25.28 22.07 -13.25
CA ASP A 55 -26.45 22.82 -12.80
C ASP A 55 -27.48 21.94 -12.10
N PHE A 56 -28.21 22.57 -11.16
CA PHE A 56 -29.01 21.88 -10.14
C PHE A 56 -30.52 22.15 -10.22
N GLU A 57 -31.00 22.94 -11.19
CA GLU A 57 -32.40 23.40 -11.19
C GLU A 57 -33.40 22.22 -11.18
N GLY A 58 -34.30 22.23 -10.19
CA GLY A 58 -35.36 21.22 -10.03
C GLY A 58 -34.89 19.82 -9.62
N SER A 59 -33.60 19.64 -9.33
CA SER A 59 -33.00 18.35 -8.95
C SER A 59 -32.84 18.22 -7.43
N ARG A 60 -32.87 17.00 -6.90
CA ARG A 60 -32.60 16.68 -5.48
C ARG A 60 -31.14 16.40 -5.19
N ALA A 61 -30.40 15.93 -6.18
CA ALA A 61 -28.98 15.68 -6.06
C ALA A 61 -28.25 15.95 -7.38
N ARG A 62 -26.98 16.35 -7.29
CA ARG A 62 -26.05 16.43 -8.41
C ARG A 62 -24.75 15.74 -8.06
N PHE A 63 -24.06 15.23 -9.07
CA PHE A 63 -22.81 14.51 -8.86
C PHE A 63 -21.89 14.58 -10.07
N THR A 64 -20.60 14.43 -9.78
CA THR A 64 -19.52 14.34 -10.75
C THR A 64 -18.60 13.19 -10.37
N SER A 65 -18.50 12.20 -11.25
CA SER A 65 -17.56 11.09 -11.11
C SER A 65 -16.29 11.36 -11.87
N THR A 66 -15.17 11.18 -11.18
CA THR A 66 -13.84 11.50 -11.69
C THR A 66 -12.85 10.36 -11.48
N VAL A 67 -11.84 10.30 -12.35
CA VAL A 67 -10.66 9.45 -12.19
C VAL A 67 -9.49 10.33 -11.82
N LEU A 68 -9.05 10.20 -10.58
CA LEU A 68 -7.82 10.81 -10.07
C LEU A 68 -6.60 9.99 -10.52
N GLN A 69 -5.66 10.64 -11.21
CA GLN A 69 -4.31 10.14 -11.45
C GLN A 69 -3.32 11.03 -10.70
N HIS A 70 -2.43 10.42 -9.92
CA HIS A 70 -1.48 11.16 -9.08
C HIS A 70 -0.15 10.43 -9.00
N PRO A 71 1.02 11.13 -9.04
CA PRO A 71 2.34 10.51 -8.88
C PRO A 71 2.45 9.70 -7.58
N ALA A 72 1.89 10.23 -6.49
CA ALA A 72 1.84 9.54 -5.19
C ALA A 72 0.88 8.33 -5.12
N ASN A 73 0.16 8.03 -6.21
CA ASN A 73 -0.73 6.86 -6.32
C ASN A 73 -0.49 6.06 -7.61
N ARG A 74 0.76 5.63 -7.82
CA ARG A 74 1.12 4.77 -8.96
C ARG A 74 0.51 3.37 -8.82
N ILE A 75 -0.25 2.94 -9.83
CA ILE A 75 -0.78 1.55 -9.93
C ILE A 75 0.05 0.72 -10.90
N VAL A 76 0.22 1.17 -12.14
CA VAL A 76 1.06 0.50 -13.17
C VAL A 76 1.89 1.54 -13.90
N LYS A 77 1.23 2.40 -14.68
CA LYS A 77 1.86 3.52 -15.38
C LYS A 77 2.39 4.54 -14.38
N ALA A 78 3.63 4.98 -14.57
CA ALA A 78 4.16 6.14 -13.87
C ALA A 78 3.39 7.39 -14.31
N VAL A 79 2.78 8.09 -13.36
CA VAL A 79 2.08 9.35 -13.60
C VAL A 79 3.09 10.47 -13.33
N ALA A 80 3.44 11.23 -14.37
CA ALA A 80 4.38 12.34 -14.25
C ALA A 80 3.74 13.56 -13.58
N GLU A 81 2.48 13.84 -13.93
CA GLU A 81 1.75 15.00 -13.42
C GLU A 81 0.38 14.58 -12.87
N PRO A 82 -0.05 15.19 -11.76
CA PRO A 82 -1.40 14.97 -11.24
C PRO A 82 -2.44 15.45 -12.24
N ALA A 83 -3.47 14.63 -12.44
CA ALA A 83 -4.54 14.89 -13.40
C ALA A 83 -5.88 14.35 -12.89
N LEU A 84 -6.95 15.06 -13.24
CA LEU A 84 -8.31 14.70 -12.91
C LEU A 84 -9.09 14.54 -14.20
N TYR A 85 -9.68 13.36 -14.39
CA TYR A 85 -10.52 13.09 -15.56
C TYR A 85 -11.97 13.06 -15.14
N VAL A 86 -12.79 13.94 -15.69
CA VAL A 86 -14.25 13.86 -15.53
C VAL A 86 -14.76 12.74 -16.43
N VAL A 87 -15.54 11.83 -15.84
CA VAL A 87 -16.07 10.65 -16.55
C VAL A 87 -17.58 10.71 -16.66
N HIS A 88 -18.24 11.22 -15.62
CA HIS A 88 -19.68 11.42 -15.57
C HIS A 88 -20.02 12.70 -14.83
N GLN A 89 -21.03 13.39 -15.31
CA GLN A 89 -21.83 14.33 -14.52
C GLN A 89 -23.27 13.87 -14.51
N GLY A 90 -24.05 14.27 -13.52
CA GLY A 90 -25.44 13.85 -13.45
C GLY A 90 -26.25 14.53 -12.38
N THR A 91 -27.56 14.47 -12.55
CA THR A 91 -28.55 14.92 -11.57
C THR A 91 -29.51 13.79 -11.22
N VAL A 92 -30.15 13.93 -10.06
CA VAL A 92 -31.22 13.06 -9.59
C VAL A 92 -32.43 13.94 -9.34
N ALA A 93 -33.50 13.72 -10.10
CA ALA A 93 -34.75 14.45 -9.97
C ALA A 93 -35.52 14.06 -8.70
N ALA A 94 -36.57 14.82 -8.37
CA ALA A 94 -37.37 14.59 -7.16
C ALA A 94 -38.10 13.23 -7.13
N ASP A 95 -38.42 12.69 -8.30
CA ASP A 95 -39.04 11.37 -8.51
C ASP A 95 -38.02 10.22 -8.53
N GLY A 96 -36.71 10.54 -8.41
CA GLY A 96 -35.62 9.56 -8.42
C GLY A 96 -35.07 9.24 -9.81
N VAL A 97 -35.55 9.89 -10.87
CA VAL A 97 -34.95 9.74 -12.22
C VAL A 97 -33.52 10.29 -12.20
N VAL A 98 -32.58 9.51 -12.74
CA VAL A 98 -31.16 9.87 -12.82
C VAL A 98 -30.79 10.21 -14.25
N SER A 99 -30.32 11.43 -14.46
CA SER A 99 -29.76 11.90 -15.73
C SER A 99 -28.24 11.87 -15.64
N ILE A 100 -27.57 11.30 -16.65
CA ILE A 100 -26.11 11.15 -16.68
C ILE A 100 -25.58 11.63 -18.01
N TRP A 101 -24.66 12.59 -17.97
CA TRP A 101 -23.86 13.04 -19.10
C TRP A 101 -22.52 12.30 -19.09
N GLU A 102 -22.09 11.87 -20.27
CA GLU A 102 -20.83 11.13 -20.46
C GLU A 102 -19.93 11.73 -21.54
N ASP A 103 -20.44 12.70 -22.31
CA ASP A 103 -19.65 13.44 -23.31
C ASP A 103 -18.94 14.61 -22.63
N ALA A 104 -17.65 14.74 -22.91
CA ALA A 104 -16.83 15.84 -22.43
C ALA A 104 -17.36 17.21 -22.84
N ALA A 105 -17.96 17.29 -24.03
CA ALA A 105 -18.53 18.53 -24.57
C ALA A 105 -19.78 19.00 -23.81
N GLU A 106 -20.42 18.10 -23.04
CA GLU A 106 -21.62 18.39 -22.25
C GLU A 106 -21.28 18.72 -20.79
N PHE A 107 -20.02 18.57 -20.37
CA PHE A 107 -19.65 18.81 -18.98
C PHE A 107 -19.66 20.31 -18.65
N GLN A 108 -20.35 20.64 -17.56
CA GLN A 108 -20.40 21.98 -17.00
C GLN A 108 -19.42 22.04 -15.82
N LEU A 109 -18.31 22.75 -16.02
CA LEU A 109 -17.33 23.01 -14.96
C LEU A 109 -17.16 24.52 -14.81
N ASP A 110 -17.19 24.99 -13.57
CA ASP A 110 -16.91 26.39 -13.23
C ASP A 110 -15.42 26.51 -12.88
N MET A 111 -14.66 27.09 -13.81
CA MET A 111 -13.21 27.21 -13.79
C MET A 111 -12.83 28.69 -13.80
N ASP A 112 -11.77 29.09 -13.10
CA ASP A 112 -11.25 30.46 -13.22
C ASP A 112 -10.83 30.77 -14.67
N ASP A 113 -11.28 31.92 -15.22
CA ASP A 113 -11.02 32.39 -16.61
C ASP A 113 -9.54 32.42 -17.03
N ALA A 114 -8.61 32.37 -16.06
CA ALA A 114 -7.17 32.41 -16.28
C ALA A 114 -6.52 31.03 -16.47
N ALA A 115 -7.24 29.94 -16.19
CA ALA A 115 -6.78 28.58 -16.41
C ALA A 115 -7.34 28.11 -17.76
N ASP A 116 -6.48 27.82 -18.73
CA ASP A 116 -6.85 27.11 -19.96
C ASP A 116 -7.17 25.65 -19.57
N PRO A 117 -8.44 25.30 -19.35
CA PRO A 117 -8.76 24.05 -18.71
C PRO A 117 -9.04 23.08 -19.84
N GLU A 118 -7.99 22.48 -20.41
CA GLU A 118 -8.22 21.28 -21.21
C GLU A 118 -8.65 20.18 -20.22
N ILE A 119 -9.96 20.17 -19.91
CA ILE A 119 -10.60 19.15 -19.09
C ILE A 119 -10.16 17.83 -19.66
N GLN A 120 -9.35 17.09 -18.91
CA GLN A 120 -8.83 15.84 -19.43
C GLN A 120 -9.98 14.85 -19.49
N ALA A 121 -10.61 14.75 -20.65
CA ALA A 121 -11.68 13.82 -20.89
C ALA A 121 -11.19 12.67 -21.76
N TYR A 122 -11.77 11.50 -21.54
CA TYR A 122 -11.54 10.39 -22.44
C TYR A 122 -12.29 10.66 -23.74
N LYS A 123 -11.56 10.77 -24.86
CA LYS A 123 -12.18 10.84 -26.18
C LYS A 123 -12.97 9.55 -26.43
N LEU A 124 -14.24 9.69 -26.75
CA LEU A 124 -15.08 8.58 -27.18
C LEU A 124 -14.71 8.25 -28.63
N GLU A 125 -13.96 7.16 -28.81
CA GLU A 125 -13.58 6.68 -30.14
C GLU A 125 -14.56 5.59 -30.58
N PRO A 126 -15.22 5.73 -31.75
CA PRO A 126 -15.99 4.63 -32.32
C PRO A 126 -15.04 3.48 -32.66
N ILE A 127 -15.45 2.25 -32.37
CA ILE A 127 -14.66 1.06 -32.72
C ILE A 127 -14.76 0.89 -34.24
N GLN A 128 -13.77 1.40 -34.96
CA GLN A 128 -13.66 1.26 -36.40
C GLN A 128 -12.66 0.15 -36.76
N ALA A 129 -12.92 -0.56 -37.85
CA ALA A 129 -11.99 -1.45 -38.56
C ALA A 129 -11.49 -2.75 -37.88
N ALA A 130 -11.71 -2.99 -36.58
CA ALA A 130 -11.26 -4.24 -35.96
C ALA A 130 -12.23 -5.41 -36.19
N LYS A 131 -11.73 -6.58 -36.60
CA LYS A 131 -12.53 -7.82 -36.73
C LYS A 131 -13.23 -8.21 -35.42
N THR A 132 -12.57 -7.94 -34.29
CA THR A 132 -13.13 -8.08 -32.94
C THR A 132 -12.56 -6.99 -32.03
N VAL A 133 -13.28 -6.66 -30.96
CA VAL A 133 -12.77 -5.70 -29.96
C VAL A 133 -11.48 -6.20 -29.31
N ARG A 134 -11.31 -7.52 -29.15
CA ARG A 134 -10.11 -8.15 -28.57
C ARG A 134 -8.87 -7.84 -29.41
N SER A 135 -8.94 -8.06 -30.73
CA SER A 135 -7.82 -7.75 -31.63
C SER A 135 -7.46 -6.26 -31.61
N TRP A 136 -8.45 -5.38 -31.39
CA TRP A 136 -8.18 -3.96 -31.25
C TRP A 136 -7.42 -3.64 -29.96
N VAL A 137 -7.83 -4.23 -28.83
CA VAL A 137 -7.12 -4.07 -27.55
C VAL A 137 -5.69 -4.60 -27.63
N GLU A 138 -5.47 -5.73 -28.31
CA GLU A 138 -4.14 -6.29 -28.50
C GLU A 138 -3.25 -5.36 -29.34
N GLN A 139 -3.77 -4.80 -30.43
CA GLN A 139 -3.06 -3.81 -31.23
C GLN A 139 -2.74 -2.55 -30.41
N GLN A 140 -3.73 -1.98 -29.72
CA GLN A 140 -3.53 -0.78 -28.90
C GLN A 140 -2.56 -1.04 -27.73
N ALA A 141 -2.53 -2.25 -27.16
CA ALA A 141 -1.58 -2.62 -26.13
C ALA A 141 -0.13 -2.70 -26.66
N GLN A 142 0.07 -3.10 -27.91
CA GLN A 142 1.39 -3.09 -28.55
C GLN A 142 1.89 -1.66 -28.79
N GLU A 143 1.01 -0.77 -29.27
CA GLU A 143 1.33 0.63 -29.56
C GLU A 143 1.55 1.46 -28.28
N ARG A 144 0.70 1.28 -27.27
CA ARG A 144 0.69 2.12 -26.05
C ARG A 144 1.49 1.51 -24.88
N GLY A 145 1.90 0.25 -25.00
CA GLY A 145 2.71 -0.46 -24.02
C GLY A 145 1.98 -0.87 -22.74
N PHE A 146 2.75 -1.35 -21.75
CA PHE A 146 2.22 -1.95 -20.52
C PHE A 146 1.46 -0.97 -19.60
N GLY A 147 1.69 0.33 -19.77
CA GLY A 147 1.01 1.37 -18.98
C GLY A 147 -0.46 1.57 -19.37
N TRP A 148 -0.88 1.06 -20.53
CA TRP A 148 -2.24 1.22 -21.01
C TRP A 148 -3.18 0.14 -20.47
N GLN A 149 -4.21 0.58 -19.75
CA GLN A 149 -5.11 -0.30 -19.00
C GLN A 149 -6.01 -1.16 -19.89
N GLY A 150 -6.47 -0.60 -21.01
CA GLY A 150 -7.52 -1.17 -21.84
C GLY A 150 -8.68 -0.20 -22.05
N LEU A 151 -9.85 -0.75 -22.33
CA LEU A 151 -11.04 0.00 -22.74
C LEU A 151 -12.23 -0.26 -21.83
N VAL A 152 -13.09 0.75 -21.75
CA VAL A 152 -14.46 0.61 -21.25
C VAL A 152 -15.40 0.76 -22.43
N LEU A 153 -16.10 -0.31 -22.75
CA LEU A 153 -17.12 -0.33 -23.79
C LEU A 153 -18.44 0.05 -23.15
N LYS A 154 -19.19 0.93 -23.79
CA LYS A 154 -20.54 1.29 -23.37
C LYS A 154 -21.50 1.08 -24.52
N ASP A 155 -22.73 0.71 -24.21
CA ASP A 155 -23.81 0.80 -25.18
C ASP A 155 -24.65 2.06 -24.95
N GLY A 156 -25.53 2.37 -25.90
CA GLY A 156 -26.47 3.50 -25.80
C GLY A 156 -27.53 3.36 -24.69
N LYS A 157 -27.47 2.31 -23.86
CA LYS A 157 -28.36 2.10 -22.69
C LYS A 157 -27.59 2.22 -21.37
N GLY A 158 -26.32 2.63 -21.41
CA GLY A 158 -25.48 2.80 -20.22
C GLY A 158 -24.91 1.48 -19.65
N ARG A 159 -25.09 0.33 -20.32
CA ARG A 159 -24.41 -0.92 -19.93
C ARG A 159 -22.94 -0.82 -20.28
N ARG A 160 -22.08 -1.37 -19.41
CA ARG A 160 -20.62 -1.20 -19.50
C ARG A 160 -19.88 -2.52 -19.41
N TRP A 161 -18.91 -2.72 -20.30
CA TRP A 161 -17.97 -3.84 -20.28
C TRP A 161 -16.54 -3.31 -20.20
N ARG A 162 -15.65 -4.05 -19.56
CA ARG A 162 -14.23 -3.69 -19.48
C ARG A 162 -13.42 -4.74 -20.19
N MET A 163 -12.49 -4.29 -21.02
CA MET A 163 -11.49 -5.16 -21.60
C MET A 163 -10.11 -4.63 -21.27
N TRP A 164 -9.30 -5.47 -20.64
CA TRP A 164 -8.00 -5.10 -20.13
C TRP A 164 -6.90 -5.57 -21.08
N SER A 165 -5.82 -4.80 -21.16
CA SER A 165 -4.58 -5.28 -21.76
C SER A 165 -3.99 -6.40 -20.89
N ASP A 166 -3.62 -7.52 -21.51
CA ASP A 166 -3.00 -8.66 -20.80
C ASP A 166 -1.63 -8.29 -20.22
N ILE A 167 -0.88 -7.45 -20.94
CA ILE A 167 0.42 -6.93 -20.46
C ILE A 167 0.19 -6.06 -19.22
N TYR A 168 -0.80 -5.16 -19.24
CA TYR A 168 -1.14 -4.34 -18.07
C TYR A 168 -1.57 -5.20 -16.87
N GLN A 169 -2.41 -6.21 -17.09
CA GLN A 169 -2.83 -7.11 -16.03
C GLN A 169 -1.65 -7.85 -15.40
N THR A 170 -0.68 -8.26 -16.21
CA THR A 170 0.54 -8.91 -15.75
C THR A 170 1.36 -7.98 -14.86
N VAL A 171 1.61 -6.74 -15.30
CA VAL A 171 2.33 -5.74 -14.49
C VAL A 171 1.57 -5.37 -13.22
N ARG A 172 0.24 -5.25 -13.29
CA ARG A 172 -0.61 -5.00 -12.12
C ARG A 172 -0.52 -6.14 -11.08
N ARG A 173 -0.39 -7.39 -11.52
CA ARG A 173 -0.16 -8.53 -10.61
C ARG A 173 1.21 -8.47 -9.94
N PHE A 174 2.25 -8.05 -10.66
CA PHE A 174 3.57 -7.82 -10.04
C PHE A 174 3.49 -6.74 -8.96
N ARG A 175 2.80 -5.64 -9.24
CA ARG A 175 2.55 -4.58 -8.26
C ARG A 175 1.85 -5.08 -7.01
N GLY A 176 0.85 -5.95 -7.17
CA GLY A 176 0.05 -6.46 -6.06
C GLY A 176 -0.85 -5.40 -5.43
N ASN A 177 -1.45 -5.73 -4.29
CA ASN A 177 -2.38 -4.85 -3.58
C ASN A 177 -1.86 -4.45 -2.19
N GLU A 178 -0.56 -4.61 -1.96
CA GLU A 178 0.07 -4.28 -0.68
C GLU A 178 0.30 -2.76 -0.57
N SER A 179 -0.12 -2.20 0.57
CA SER A 179 0.14 -0.83 0.99
C SER A 179 1.57 -0.65 1.53
N SER A 180 2.09 -1.67 2.21
CA SER A 180 3.43 -1.71 2.78
C SER A 180 4.48 -2.18 1.75
N THR A 181 5.65 -1.55 1.79
CA THR A 181 6.79 -1.95 0.97
C THR A 181 7.41 -3.26 1.49
N GLU A 182 7.39 -3.50 2.79
CA GLU A 182 7.87 -4.73 3.44
C GLU A 182 7.08 -5.97 2.98
N GLU A 183 5.75 -5.87 2.96
CA GLU A 183 4.89 -6.97 2.51
C GLU A 183 5.09 -7.27 1.03
N ARG A 184 5.18 -6.22 0.21
CA ARG A 184 5.46 -6.34 -1.23
C ARG A 184 6.80 -7.01 -1.46
N PHE A 185 7.85 -6.55 -0.77
CA PHE A 185 9.18 -7.14 -0.82
C PHE A 185 9.15 -8.62 -0.46
N ALA A 186 8.52 -8.97 0.66
CA ALA A 186 8.43 -10.36 1.13
C ALA A 186 7.72 -11.26 0.12
N ARG A 187 6.61 -10.79 -0.50
CA ARG A 187 5.92 -11.51 -1.57
C ARG A 187 6.81 -11.70 -2.80
N LEU A 188 7.41 -10.62 -3.30
CA LEU A 188 8.25 -10.64 -4.50
C LEU A 188 9.49 -11.53 -4.32
N ARG A 189 10.10 -11.51 -3.13
CA ARG A 189 11.23 -12.37 -2.78
C ARG A 189 10.82 -13.83 -2.79
N LYS A 190 9.69 -14.17 -2.17
CA LYS A 190 9.17 -15.54 -2.12
C LYS A 190 8.86 -16.09 -3.52
N SER A 191 8.34 -15.25 -4.42
CA SER A 191 8.07 -15.62 -5.82
C SER A 191 9.29 -15.51 -6.74
N ARG A 192 10.45 -15.08 -6.23
CA ARG A 192 11.67 -14.79 -7.01
C ARG A 192 11.43 -13.82 -8.18
N SER A 193 10.57 -12.83 -7.98
CA SER A 193 10.14 -11.88 -9.02
C SER A 193 10.63 -10.45 -8.77
N VAL A 194 11.62 -10.25 -7.90
CA VAL A 194 12.14 -8.92 -7.55
C VAL A 194 12.71 -8.21 -8.77
N ASP A 195 13.56 -8.88 -9.55
CA ASP A 195 14.21 -8.24 -10.70
C ASP A 195 13.20 -7.88 -11.80
N GLN A 196 12.24 -8.79 -12.07
CA GLN A 196 11.15 -8.54 -13.01
C GLN A 196 10.21 -7.43 -12.53
N TYR A 197 10.01 -7.30 -11.22
CA TYR A 197 9.27 -6.17 -10.66
C TYR A 197 10.01 -4.85 -10.90
N LEU A 198 11.31 -4.82 -10.60
CA LEU A 198 12.15 -3.63 -10.74
C LEU A 198 12.36 -3.19 -12.19
N SER A 199 12.14 -4.07 -13.19
CA SER A 199 12.11 -3.64 -14.59
C SER A 199 10.91 -2.75 -14.91
N PHE A 200 9.80 -2.88 -14.17
CA PHE A 200 8.62 -2.03 -14.33
C PHE A 200 8.56 -0.88 -13.31
N PHE A 201 9.08 -1.09 -12.09
CA PHE A 201 9.04 -0.14 -10.96
C PHE A 201 10.47 0.15 -10.45
N PRO A 202 11.33 0.79 -11.27
CA PRO A 202 12.73 1.03 -10.91
C PRO A 202 12.90 1.96 -9.69
N GLU A 203 11.92 2.81 -9.41
CA GLU A 203 11.94 3.74 -8.26
C GLU A 203 11.95 3.04 -6.90
N ASP A 204 11.47 1.80 -6.83
CA ASP A 204 11.43 1.03 -5.59
C ASP A 204 12.77 0.32 -5.29
N ARG A 205 13.76 0.41 -6.19
CA ARG A 205 15.02 -0.34 -6.11
C ARG A 205 15.73 -0.14 -4.78
N ASP A 206 15.91 1.12 -4.38
CA ASP A 206 16.67 1.46 -3.19
C ASP A 206 15.97 0.94 -1.93
N ALA A 207 14.64 1.10 -1.85
CA ALA A 207 13.84 0.60 -0.74
C ALA A 207 13.88 -0.94 -0.64
N LEU A 208 13.78 -1.66 -1.76
CA LEU A 208 13.84 -3.14 -1.75
C LEU A 208 15.25 -3.65 -1.41
N TYR A 209 16.31 -2.98 -1.86
CA TYR A 209 17.68 -3.35 -1.53
C TYR A 209 18.03 -3.07 -0.07
N GLU A 210 17.48 -2.00 0.49
CA GLU A 210 17.60 -1.72 1.92
C GLU A 210 16.94 -2.84 2.76
N LEU A 211 15.73 -3.26 2.37
CA LEU A 211 15.01 -4.38 3.01
C LEU A 211 15.79 -5.69 2.91
N GLU A 212 16.37 -6.00 1.75
CA GLU A 212 17.24 -7.16 1.57
C GLU A 212 18.48 -7.10 2.47
N GLY A 213 19.11 -5.92 2.57
CA GLY A 213 20.24 -5.68 3.46
C GLY A 213 19.86 -5.90 4.93
N ARG A 214 18.72 -5.37 5.36
CA ARG A 214 18.16 -5.55 6.70
C ARG A 214 17.87 -7.03 6.99
N LEU A 215 17.22 -7.74 6.07
CA LEU A 215 16.93 -9.17 6.20
C LEU A 215 18.22 -9.98 6.39
N ARG A 216 19.27 -9.70 5.60
CA ARG A 216 20.58 -10.37 5.73
C ARG A 216 21.24 -10.07 7.07
N LYS A 217 21.18 -8.82 7.54
CA LYS A 217 21.67 -8.43 8.87
C LYS A 217 20.92 -9.18 9.97
N ASN A 218 19.60 -9.18 9.92
CA ASN A 218 18.75 -9.86 10.89
C ASN A 218 18.92 -11.39 10.85
N THR A 219 19.23 -11.97 9.69
CA THR A 219 19.59 -13.41 9.55
C THR A 219 20.87 -13.74 10.34
N ARG A 220 21.91 -12.90 10.25
CA ARG A 220 23.14 -13.09 11.04
C ARG A 220 22.89 -12.87 12.53
N GLN A 221 22.09 -11.86 12.86
CA GLN A 221 21.69 -11.59 14.24
C GLN A 221 20.91 -12.75 14.85
N LEU A 222 20.04 -13.40 14.06
CA LEU A 222 19.31 -14.59 14.48
C LEU A 222 20.26 -15.75 14.84
N LEU A 223 21.29 -15.98 14.03
CA LEU A 223 22.33 -16.97 14.35
C LEU A 223 23.10 -16.61 15.63
N HIS A 224 23.41 -15.31 15.83
CA HIS A 224 24.08 -14.83 17.03
C HIS A 224 23.23 -15.12 18.28
N PHE A 225 21.96 -14.72 18.28
CA PHE A 225 21.04 -15.00 19.38
C PHE A 225 20.84 -16.49 19.64
N TYR A 226 20.77 -17.31 18.59
CA TYR A 226 20.74 -18.76 18.76
C TYR A 226 21.98 -19.27 19.50
N GLY A 227 23.16 -18.77 19.12
CA GLY A 227 24.44 -19.08 19.79
C GLY A 227 24.45 -18.66 21.25
N ASP A 228 24.01 -17.44 21.56
CA ASP A 228 24.00 -16.91 22.92
C ASP A 228 23.05 -17.68 23.84
N VAL A 229 21.87 -18.08 23.36
CA VAL A 229 20.91 -18.83 24.16
C VAL A 229 21.31 -20.30 24.34
N PHE A 230 21.64 -21.01 23.26
CA PHE A 230 21.78 -22.47 23.31
C PHE A 230 23.22 -22.99 23.39
N ARG A 231 24.22 -22.22 22.96
CA ARG A 231 25.62 -22.63 23.03
C ARG A 231 26.33 -22.00 24.21
N ALA A 232 26.32 -20.67 24.27
CA ALA A 232 27.06 -19.92 25.29
C ALA A 232 26.26 -19.71 26.59
N ARG A 233 24.92 -19.86 26.53
CA ARG A 233 23.98 -19.60 27.65
C ARG A 233 24.19 -18.22 28.30
N LYS A 234 24.52 -17.22 27.49
CA LYS A 234 24.80 -15.84 27.91
C LYS A 234 23.54 -15.01 28.12
N THR A 235 22.48 -15.32 27.39
CA THR A 235 21.22 -14.57 27.39
C THR A 235 20.08 -15.52 27.66
N ALA A 236 19.12 -15.10 28.49
CA ALA A 236 17.94 -15.91 28.74
C ALA A 236 16.99 -15.84 27.55
N TYR A 237 16.39 -16.97 27.17
CA TYR A 237 15.49 -17.06 26.00
C TYR A 237 14.32 -16.05 26.05
N HIS A 238 13.82 -15.73 27.25
CA HIS A 238 12.71 -14.80 27.42
C HIS A 238 13.11 -13.32 27.26
N GLU A 239 14.41 -13.00 27.27
CA GLU A 239 14.96 -11.66 27.07
C GLU A 239 15.16 -11.34 25.58
N LEU A 240 14.97 -12.32 24.68
CA LEU A 240 15.15 -12.10 23.26
C LEU A 240 14.11 -11.11 22.70
N PRO A 241 14.55 -10.11 21.91
CA PRO A 241 13.65 -9.16 21.29
C PRO A 241 12.76 -9.83 20.22
N TRP A 242 11.59 -9.24 20.00
CA TRP A 242 10.75 -9.58 18.85
C TRP A 242 11.42 -9.12 17.54
N PRO A 243 11.38 -9.89 16.44
CA PRO A 243 10.72 -11.19 16.22
C PRO A 243 11.60 -12.42 16.52
N TYR A 244 12.86 -12.22 16.91
CA TYR A 244 13.89 -13.26 17.02
C TYR A 244 13.52 -14.43 17.93
N LYS A 245 12.80 -14.17 19.03
CA LYS A 245 12.37 -15.20 19.99
C LYS A 245 11.69 -16.40 19.30
N HIS A 246 10.70 -16.13 18.45
CA HIS A 246 9.97 -17.18 17.73
C HIS A 246 10.91 -17.99 16.82
N HIS A 247 11.73 -17.30 16.03
CA HIS A 247 12.63 -17.92 15.07
C HIS A 247 13.76 -18.72 15.73
N VAL A 248 14.30 -18.25 16.86
CA VAL A 248 15.30 -18.98 17.65
C VAL A 248 14.72 -20.30 18.17
N SER A 249 13.46 -20.31 18.61
CA SER A 249 12.77 -21.53 19.02
C SER A 249 12.62 -22.52 17.87
N GLN A 250 12.21 -22.04 16.69
CA GLN A 250 12.03 -22.89 15.52
C GLN A 250 13.36 -23.51 15.07
N LEU A 251 14.45 -22.72 15.06
CA LEU A 251 15.78 -23.22 14.76
C LEU A 251 16.25 -24.28 15.76
N HIS A 252 15.87 -24.14 17.04
CA HIS A 252 16.22 -25.12 18.06
C HIS A 252 15.44 -26.43 17.90
N ASN A 253 14.17 -26.35 17.51
CA ASN A 253 13.38 -27.54 17.16
C ASN A 253 13.98 -28.24 15.94
N LEU A 254 14.30 -27.50 14.88
CA LEU A 254 15.02 -28.03 13.71
C LEU A 254 16.31 -28.77 14.12
N TYR A 255 17.06 -28.20 15.07
CA TYR A 255 18.26 -28.85 15.59
C TYR A 255 17.96 -30.17 16.32
N LYS A 256 16.99 -30.18 17.24
CA LYS A 256 16.61 -31.35 18.01
C LYS A 256 16.09 -32.48 17.12
N ASP A 257 15.25 -32.14 16.16
CA ASP A 257 14.47 -33.11 15.40
C ASP A 257 15.26 -33.70 14.23
N THR A 258 16.14 -32.90 13.61
CA THR A 258 16.83 -33.32 12.37
C THR A 258 18.35 -33.23 12.45
N LEU A 259 18.91 -32.06 12.81
CA LEU A 259 20.35 -31.83 12.67
C LEU A 259 21.17 -32.66 13.68
N LYS A 260 20.65 -32.84 14.90
CA LYS A 260 21.32 -33.63 15.94
C LYS A 260 21.50 -35.09 15.51
N ALA A 261 20.47 -35.70 14.91
CA ALA A 261 20.55 -37.06 14.39
C ALA A 261 21.56 -37.19 13.24
N GLN A 262 21.73 -36.13 12.45
CA GLN A 262 22.70 -36.05 11.35
C GLN A 262 24.11 -35.62 11.80
N GLY A 263 24.35 -35.39 13.10
CA GLY A 263 25.62 -34.86 13.61
C GLY A 263 25.93 -33.41 13.16
N LYS A 264 24.94 -32.69 12.61
CA LYS A 264 25.08 -31.32 12.11
C LYS A 264 24.76 -30.28 13.17
N LYS A 265 25.30 -29.07 13.00
CA LYS A 265 25.05 -27.92 13.88
C LYS A 265 24.23 -26.88 13.13
N VAL A 266 23.57 -25.98 13.88
CA VAL A 266 22.94 -24.78 13.30
C VAL A 266 24.03 -23.78 12.91
N ASP A 267 24.41 -23.76 11.63
CA ASP A 267 25.33 -22.78 11.07
C ASP A 267 24.56 -21.72 10.27
N LEU A 268 25.29 -20.79 9.64
CA LEU A 268 24.68 -19.74 8.83
C LEU A 268 23.90 -20.30 7.64
N GLU A 269 24.34 -21.41 7.05
CA GLU A 269 23.67 -22.03 5.91
C GLU A 269 22.28 -22.54 6.31
N GLN A 270 22.16 -23.22 7.45
CA GLN A 270 20.87 -23.68 7.97
C GLN A 270 19.94 -22.51 8.29
N VAL A 271 20.47 -21.42 8.87
CA VAL A 271 19.66 -20.23 9.16
C VAL A 271 19.19 -19.54 7.88
N ILE A 272 20.04 -19.43 6.85
CA ILE A 272 19.64 -18.91 5.54
C ILE A 272 18.53 -19.76 4.92
N ARG A 273 18.66 -21.09 4.96
CA ARG A 273 17.63 -22.01 4.46
C ARG A 273 16.31 -21.82 5.20
N TYR A 274 16.36 -21.70 6.52
CA TYR A 274 15.18 -21.41 7.34
C TYR A 274 14.53 -20.07 6.97
N VAL A 275 15.32 -18.99 6.89
CA VAL A 275 14.82 -17.64 6.57
C VAL A 275 14.20 -17.59 5.17
N ASN A 276 14.80 -18.26 4.18
CA ASN A 276 14.24 -18.33 2.84
C ASN A 276 12.93 -19.14 2.75
N GLY A 277 12.63 -19.97 3.76
CA GLY A 277 11.39 -20.74 3.87
C GLY A 277 10.27 -20.05 4.66
N LEU A 278 10.51 -18.84 5.17
CA LEU A 278 9.54 -18.12 6.00
C LEU A 278 8.23 -17.76 5.26
N THR A 279 7.21 -17.45 6.04
CA THR A 279 5.97 -16.87 5.51
C THR A 279 6.22 -15.45 5.00
N VAL A 280 5.28 -14.90 4.24
CA VAL A 280 5.37 -13.50 3.76
C VAL A 280 5.40 -12.55 4.96
N GLU A 281 4.55 -12.81 5.96
CA GLU A 281 4.48 -12.01 7.18
C GLU A 281 5.77 -12.08 7.99
N ASP A 282 6.31 -13.28 8.22
CA ASP A 282 7.57 -13.45 8.96
C ASP A 282 8.75 -12.81 8.22
N THR A 283 8.79 -12.92 6.89
CA THR A 283 9.83 -12.28 6.07
C THR A 283 9.73 -10.76 6.15
N ALA A 284 8.52 -10.21 6.06
CA ALA A 284 8.28 -8.78 6.19
C ALA A 284 8.70 -8.30 7.58
N ASN A 285 8.33 -9.02 8.64
CA ASN A 285 8.71 -8.70 10.01
C ASN A 285 10.22 -8.78 10.19
N MET A 286 10.89 -9.83 9.72
CA MET A 286 12.34 -9.99 9.76
C MET A 286 13.11 -8.97 8.90
N SER A 287 12.45 -8.21 8.03
CA SER A 287 13.06 -7.16 7.20
C SER A 287 12.92 -5.76 7.83
N LYS A 288 12.18 -5.64 8.94
CA LYS A 288 11.99 -4.37 9.66
C LYS A 288 13.22 -4.02 10.51
N VAL A 289 13.26 -2.77 10.96
CA VAL A 289 14.20 -2.32 11.97
C VAL A 289 13.73 -2.83 13.34
N HIS A 290 14.62 -3.46 14.09
CA HIS A 290 14.34 -3.94 15.44
C HIS A 290 15.27 -3.25 16.42
N LYS A 291 14.70 -2.64 17.46
CA LYS A 291 15.48 -2.13 18.59
C LYS A 291 16.06 -3.33 19.34
N LEU A 292 17.38 -3.39 19.45
CA LEU A 292 18.12 -4.49 20.11
C LEU A 292 18.28 -4.24 21.61
N GLU A 293 17.39 -3.46 22.24
CA GLU A 293 17.45 -3.19 23.66
C GLU A 293 17.18 -4.49 24.43
N LEU A 294 18.26 -5.17 24.81
CA LEU A 294 18.21 -6.24 25.79
C LEU A 294 17.72 -5.60 27.09
N ARG A 295 16.59 -6.09 27.62
CA ARG A 295 16.16 -5.69 28.96
C ARG A 295 17.32 -6.01 29.91
N PRO A 296 17.81 -5.04 30.71
CA PRO A 296 18.86 -5.35 31.66
C PRO A 296 18.36 -6.49 32.56
N ALA A 297 19.20 -7.51 32.72
CA ALA A 297 18.94 -8.59 33.65
C ALA A 297 18.54 -7.97 35.00
N LYS A 298 17.40 -8.39 35.55
CA LYS A 298 17.04 -8.07 36.94
C LYS A 298 18.18 -8.61 37.83
N LYS A 299 19.14 -7.75 38.19
CA LYS A 299 20.06 -8.05 39.28
C LYS A 299 19.20 -8.22 40.53
N ALA A 300 19.41 -9.34 41.18
CA ALA A 300 18.78 -9.81 42.39
C ALA A 300 18.39 -8.68 43.38
N GLU A 301 17.10 -8.36 43.45
CA GLU A 301 16.50 -7.85 44.68
C GLU A 301 16.44 -9.04 45.66
N THR A 302 17.57 -9.37 46.27
CA THR A 302 17.64 -10.37 47.35
C THR A 302 18.75 -10.07 48.35
N GLU A 303 19.17 -8.80 48.47
CA GLU A 303 20.13 -8.36 49.50
C GLU A 303 19.61 -7.19 50.36
N ALA A 304 18.33 -6.82 50.28
CA ALA A 304 17.77 -5.74 51.11
C ALA A 304 16.85 -6.20 52.25
N VAL A 305 16.70 -7.52 52.50
CA VAL A 305 15.80 -8.04 53.56
C VAL A 305 16.55 -8.62 54.77
N VAL A 306 17.88 -8.75 54.73
CA VAL A 306 18.66 -9.32 55.86
C VAL A 306 19.42 -8.25 56.67
N ALA A 307 19.50 -7.00 56.19
CA ALA A 307 20.16 -5.90 56.92
C ALA A 307 19.22 -5.11 57.86
N GLY A 308 17.93 -5.44 57.92
CA GLY A 308 16.90 -4.67 58.64
C GLY A 308 16.53 -5.19 60.04
N THR A 309 17.23 -6.19 60.59
CA THR A 309 16.85 -6.82 61.88
C THR A 309 17.97 -6.83 62.93
N ALA A 310 18.98 -5.97 62.82
CA ALA A 310 20.11 -5.94 63.76
C ALA A 310 20.37 -4.61 64.51
N GLU A 311 19.55 -3.57 64.31
CA GLU A 311 19.74 -2.27 64.98
C GLU A 311 18.48 -1.81 65.73
N GLU A 312 18.01 -2.62 66.67
CA GLU A 312 17.04 -2.17 67.68
C GLU A 312 17.30 -2.88 69.03
N SER A 313 18.51 -2.69 69.56
CA SER A 313 18.83 -2.99 70.97
C SER A 313 20.17 -2.40 71.35
N LYS A 314 20.18 -1.09 71.65
CA LYS A 314 21.08 -0.44 72.62
C LYS A 314 20.89 1.08 72.56
N GLU A 315 20.00 1.60 73.40
CA GLU A 315 20.27 2.87 74.09
C GLU A 315 19.40 2.95 75.35
N THR A 316 19.96 2.44 76.43
CA THR A 316 19.54 2.72 77.80
C THR A 316 20.82 2.90 78.59
N ALA A 317 21.25 4.14 78.82
CA ALA A 317 22.02 4.58 79.98
C ALA A 317 22.53 6.02 79.79
N GLN A 318 22.16 6.84 80.78
CA GLN A 318 22.72 8.14 81.19
C GLN A 318 22.29 9.39 80.42
#